data_AF-A0A075GSM2-F1
#
_entry.id   AF-A0A075GSM2-F1
#
_cell.length_a   1.000
_cell.length_b   1.000
_cell.length_c   1.000
_cell.angle_alpha   90.00
_cell.angle_beta   90.00
_cell.angle_gamma   90.00
#
_symmetry.space_group_name_H-M   'P 1'
#
loop_
_entity.id
_entity.type
_entity.pdbx_description
1 polymer ?
#
loop_
_entity_poly.entity_id
_entity_poly.type
_entity_poly.pdbx_seq_one_letter_code
_entity_poly.pdbx_strand_id
1 'polypeptide(L)'
;MNEIEENLEGFEELQSKGTTTPQSGTTSANRPDLRIVQVESDRDGKSIYKNVGGMWKNISKNGNEFYTLKIGNLKLLAFPNTNK
;
A
#
# COMPACT_ATOMS: atom_id res chain seq x y z
N MET A 1 12.94 7.19 32.76
CA MET A 1 11.93 6.92 31.72
C MET A 1 12.20 7.93 30.63
N ASN A 2 12.79 7.50 29.51
CA ASN A 2 13.08 8.41 28.41
C ASN A 2 11.88 8.39 27.45
N GLU A 3 11.25 9.55 27.32
CA GLU A 3 10.16 9.80 26.39
C GLU A 3 10.73 9.80 24.97
N ILE A 4 10.19 8.91 24.13
CA ILE A 4 10.41 8.93 22.70
C ILE A 4 9.36 9.89 22.15
N GLU A 5 9.72 11.16 22.02
CA GLU A 5 8.96 12.10 21.20
C GLU A 5 9.21 11.75 19.73
N GLU A 6 8.35 10.89 19.18
CA GLU A 6 8.27 10.65 17.74
C GLU A 6 7.79 11.92 17.06
N ASN A 7 8.74 12.65 16.49
CA ASN A 7 8.52 13.79 15.61
C ASN A 7 7.79 13.32 14.33
N LEU A 8 6.45 13.36 14.38
CA LEU A 8 5.53 13.02 13.29
C LEU A 8 5.25 14.19 12.32
N GLU A 9 5.99 15.30 12.42
CA GLU A 9 5.73 16.54 11.66
C GLU A 9 6.10 16.46 10.16
N GLY A 10 6.61 15.33 9.68
CA GLY A 10 7.19 15.21 8.33
C GLY A 10 6.30 14.60 7.24
N PHE A 11 5.02 14.29 7.50
CA PHE A 11 4.19 13.52 6.56
C PHE A 11 2.95 14.28 6.08
N GLU A 12 3.15 15.23 5.16
CA GLU A 12 2.05 15.77 4.36
C GLU A 12 1.67 14.77 3.25
N GLU A 13 0.50 14.15 3.37
CA GLU A 13 -0.14 13.39 2.30
C GLU A 13 -0.57 14.37 1.19
N LEU A 14 0.33 14.64 0.25
CA LEU A 14 -0.03 15.33 -0.98
C LEU A 14 -0.95 14.41 -1.78
N GLN A 15 -2.22 14.81 -1.90
CA GLN A 15 -3.12 14.25 -2.90
C GLN A 15 -2.40 14.33 -4.26
N SER A 16 -2.07 13.17 -4.82
CA SER A 16 -1.35 13.05 -6.08
C SER A 16 -2.22 13.56 -7.23
N LYS A 17 -2.22 14.89 -7.44
CA LYS A 17 -2.55 15.45 -8.75
C LYS A 17 -1.39 15.08 -9.68
N GLY A 18 -1.68 14.15 -10.58
CA GLY A 18 -0.72 13.47 -11.44
C GLY A 18 0.27 14.41 -12.11
N THR A 19 1.55 14.10 -11.93
CA THR A 19 2.63 14.55 -12.81
C THR A 19 3.40 13.33 -13.28
N THR A 20 3.37 13.18 -14.60
CA THR A 20 3.78 12.07 -15.45
C THR A 20 5.30 12.02 -15.65
N THR A 21 5.92 10.84 -15.58
CA THR A 21 7.04 10.37 -16.44
C THR A 21 7.25 8.84 -16.23
N PRO A 22 7.84 8.08 -17.19
CA PRO A 22 7.02 7.23 -18.06
C PRO A 22 7.26 5.71 -17.96
N GLN A 23 6.22 4.98 -18.40
CA GLN A 23 6.25 3.72 -19.17
C GLN A 23 6.25 2.37 -18.43
N SER A 24 5.04 1.84 -18.22
CA SER A 24 4.57 0.71 -19.05
C SER A 24 3.02 0.61 -19.06
N GLY A 25 2.43 0.72 -20.25
CA GLY A 25 1.15 0.07 -20.61
C GLY A 25 -0.17 0.66 -20.11
N THR A 26 -0.77 1.55 -20.91
CA THR A 26 -2.20 1.62 -21.27
C THR A 26 -3.28 1.31 -20.19
N THR A 27 -4.00 2.36 -19.78
CA THR A 27 -5.42 2.32 -19.32
C THR A 27 -5.76 1.42 -18.11
N SER A 28 -5.08 1.56 -16.97
CA SER A 28 -5.60 0.99 -15.71
C SER A 28 -5.17 1.74 -14.45
N ALA A 29 -5.33 3.06 -14.42
CA ALA A 29 -4.92 3.94 -13.31
C ALA A 29 -5.48 3.58 -11.91
N ASN A 30 -6.37 2.58 -11.78
CA ASN A 30 -6.92 2.09 -10.53
C ASN A 30 -6.51 0.65 -10.17
N ARG A 31 -5.67 -0.02 -10.97
CA ARG A 31 -5.28 -1.41 -10.69
C ARG A 31 -4.13 -1.42 -9.68
N PRO A 32 -4.22 -2.19 -8.57
CA PRO A 32 -3.11 -2.36 -7.65
C PRO A 32 -2.00 -3.21 -8.24
N ASP A 33 -0.76 -2.92 -7.86
CA ASP A 33 0.42 -3.74 -8.17
C ASP A 33 0.32 -5.11 -7.51
N LEU A 34 -0.15 -5.13 -6.25
CA LEU A 34 -0.31 -6.34 -5.45
C LEU A 34 -1.74 -6.42 -4.91
N ARG A 35 -2.35 -7.61 -4.97
CA ARG A 35 -3.66 -7.88 -4.35
C ARG A 35 -3.47 -8.43 -2.95
N ILE A 36 -4.30 -7.96 -2.03
CA ILE A 36 -4.37 -8.49 -0.68
C ILE A 36 -5.49 -9.51 -0.65
N VAL A 37 -5.16 -10.72 -0.27
CA VAL A 37 -6.11 -11.83 -0.19
C VAL A 37 -6.20 -12.35 1.23
N GLN A 38 -7.42 -12.72 1.62
CA GLN A 38 -7.70 -13.39 2.88
C GLN A 38 -8.21 -14.80 2.56
N VAL A 39 -7.75 -15.78 3.33
CA VAL A 39 -8.23 -17.16 3.23
C VAL A 39 -9.58 -17.25 3.94
N GLU A 40 -10.58 -17.79 3.25
CA GLU A 40 -11.88 -18.18 3.82
C GLU A 40 -12.11 -19.67 3.52
N SER A 41 -12.98 -20.32 4.30
CA SER A 41 -13.45 -21.68 4.00
C SER A 41 -14.80 -21.61 3.32
N ASP A 42 -14.97 -22.34 2.22
CA ASP A 42 -16.28 -22.53 1.62
C ASP A 42 -17.13 -23.53 2.41
N ARG A 43 -18.36 -23.77 1.93
CA ARG A 43 -19.32 -24.67 2.57
C ARG A 43 -18.86 -26.12 2.61
N ASP A 44 -17.96 -26.50 1.71
CA ASP A 44 -17.40 -27.84 1.58
C ASP A 44 -16.07 -27.99 2.34
N GLY A 45 -15.66 -26.95 3.08
CA GLY A 45 -14.43 -26.92 3.87
C GLY A 45 -13.17 -26.64 3.06
N LYS A 46 -13.27 -26.29 1.78
CA LYS A 46 -12.12 -25.96 0.94
C LYS A 46 -11.69 -24.51 1.14
N SER A 47 -10.38 -24.29 1.17
CA SER A 47 -9.79 -22.95 1.26
C SER A 47 -9.98 -22.17 -0.04
N ILE A 48 -10.54 -20.97 0.06
CA ILE A 48 -10.68 -20.00 -1.02
C ILE A 48 -9.95 -18.71 -0.67
N TYR A 49 -9.43 -18.01 -1.69
CA TYR A 49 -8.76 -16.72 -1.51
C TYR A 49 -9.70 -15.60 -1.94
N LYS A 50 -10.14 -14.80 -0.99
CA LYS A 50 -10.98 -13.64 -1.24
C LYS A 50 -10.13 -12.39 -1.37
N ASN A 51 -10.33 -11.63 -2.44
CA ASN A 51 -9.69 -10.33 -2.59
C ASN A 51 -10.33 -9.33 -1.62
N VAL A 52 -9.53 -8.81 -0.69
CA VAL A 52 -9.97 -7.86 0.35
C VAL A 52 -9.36 -6.48 0.17
N GLY A 53 -8.41 -6.33 -0.73
CA GLY A 53 -7.66 -5.09 -0.85
C GLY A 53 -6.59 -5.08 -1.93
N GLY A 54 -5.89 -3.96 -1.98
CA GLY A 54 -4.81 -3.73 -2.92
C GLY A 54 -3.66 -2.98 -2.28
N MET A 55 -2.50 -3.10 -2.91
CA MET A 55 -1.32 -2.36 -2.53
C MET A 55 -0.69 -1.75 -3.78
N TRP A 56 -0.35 -0.47 -3.69
CA TRP A 56 0.22 0.33 -4.76
C TRP A 56 1.63 0.75 -4.37
N LYS A 57 2.60 0.46 -5.25
CA LYS A 57 3.98 0.90 -5.07
C LYS A 57 4.06 2.39 -5.36
N ASN A 58 4.74 3.12 -4.48
CA ASN A 58 5.00 4.54 -4.61
C ASN A 58 6.48 4.81 -4.33
N ILE A 59 6.95 5.96 -4.82
CA ILE A 59 8.30 6.46 -4.58
C ILE A 59 8.15 7.86 -3.97
N SER A 60 8.76 8.07 -2.81
CA SER A 60 8.77 9.38 -2.14
C SER A 60 9.63 10.37 -2.93
N LYS A 61 9.51 11.67 -2.60
CA LYS A 61 10.34 12.72 -3.22
C LYS A 61 11.85 12.47 -3.05
N ASN A 62 12.23 11.80 -1.96
CA ASN A 62 13.62 11.49 -1.64
C ASN A 62 14.10 10.18 -2.29
N GLY A 63 13.27 9.54 -3.12
CA GLY A 63 13.59 8.28 -3.79
C GLY A 63 13.31 7.02 -2.98
N ASN A 64 12.87 7.14 -1.72
CA ASN A 64 12.55 5.98 -0.89
C ASN A 64 11.24 5.31 -1.35
N GLU A 65 11.26 3.99 -1.47
CA GLU A 65 10.07 3.19 -1.80
C GLU A 65 9.13 3.07 -0.59
N PHE A 66 7.83 3.19 -0.85
CA PHE A 66 6.79 2.86 0.11
C PHE A 66 5.56 2.33 -0.61
N TYR A 67 4.63 1.76 0.13
CA TYR A 67 3.42 1.18 -0.43
C TYR A 67 2.19 1.81 0.23
N THR A 68 1.19 2.13 -0.59
CA THR A 68 -0.14 2.43 -0.07
C THR A 68 -0.92 1.13 -0.02
N LEU A 69 -1.32 0.70 1.17
CA LEU A 69 -2.13 -0.49 1.41
C LEU A 69 -3.57 -0.06 1.69
N LYS A 70 -4.54 -0.61 0.94
CA LYS A 70 -5.98 -0.39 1.19
C LYS A 70 -6.69 -1.71 1.40
N ILE A 71 -7.40 -1.85 2.53
CA ILE A 71 -8.22 -3.01 2.88
C ILE A 71 -9.57 -2.50 3.35
N GLY A 72 -10.63 -2.69 2.56
CA GLY A 72 -11.93 -2.06 2.82
C GLY A 72 -11.82 -0.54 2.98
N ASN A 73 -12.16 -0.04 4.18
CA ASN A 73 -12.08 1.38 4.55
C ASN A 73 -10.75 1.78 5.19
N LEU A 74 -9.88 0.81 5.50
CA LEU A 74 -8.56 1.07 6.08
C LEU A 74 -7.55 1.43 4.98
N LYS A 75 -6.81 2.53 5.18
CA LYS A 75 -5.69 2.94 4.31
C LYS A 75 -4.45 3.11 5.18
N LEU A 76 -3.38 2.40 4.84
CA LEU A 76 -2.11 2.42 5.56
C LEU A 76 -0.96 2.73 4.61
N LEU A 77 0.09 3.30 5.17
CA LEU A 77 1.39 3.40 4.51
C LEU A 77 2.28 2.30 5.06
N ALA A 78 2.85 1.49 4.16
CA ALA A 78 3.74 0.40 4.49
C ALA A 78 5.13 0.68 3.94
N PHE A 79 6.15 0.51 4.78
CA PHE A 79 7.54 0.73 4.43
C PHE A 79 8.29 -0.61 4.45
N PRO A 80 9.27 -0.82 3.55
CA PRO A 80 10.11 -2.01 3.58
C PRO A 80 10.79 -2.17 4.94
N ASN A 81 10.71 -3.36 5.54
CA ASN A 81 11.44 -3.65 6.76
C ASN A 81 12.93 -3.84 6.44
N THR A 82 13.77 -2.93 6.93
CA THR A 82 15.23 -2.96 6.74
C THR A 82 15.96 -3.78 7.81
N ASN A 83 15.27 -4.18 8.88
CA ASN A 83 15.83 -5.01 9.95
C ASN A 83 15.47 -6.48 9.67
N LYS A 84 16.43 -7.24 9.14
CA LYS A 84 16.33 -8.70 8.98
C LYS A 84 16.86 -9.44 10.20
#